data_AF-A0A0A1U2Q3-F1
#
_entry.id   AF-A0A0A1U2Q3-F1
#
_cell.length_a   1.000
_cell.length_b   1.000
_cell.length_c   1.000
_cell.angle_alpha   90.00
_cell.angle_beta   90.00
_cell.angle_gamma   90.00
#
_symmetry.space_group_name_H-M   'P 1'
#
loop_
_entity.id
_entity.type
_entity.pdbx_description
1 polymer ?
#
loop_
_entity_poly.entity_id
_entity_poly.type
_entity_poly.pdbx_seq_one_letter_code
_entity_poly.pdbx_strand_id
1 'polypeptide(L)'
;MESLYAPTSISAFRFAPVSSYEVTDWVCDNSALVESSVSRSSLSRLEMTKPTVSKLQRAKKQWKDSERIVAVLKAREMGLTKATHFLKENYPAVFSKLSASTLQYWLKMANKI
;
A
#
# COMPACT_ATOMS: atom_id res chain seq x y z
N MET A 1 6.85 18.65 -57.16
CA MET A 1 7.39 17.44 -56.50
C MET A 1 7.35 17.69 -55.01
N GLU A 2 6.22 17.40 -54.37
CA GLU A 2 6.04 17.59 -52.92
C GLU A 2 6.32 16.27 -52.21
N SER A 3 7.24 16.31 -51.24
CA SER A 3 7.65 15.17 -50.42
C SER A 3 6.67 15.01 -49.26
N LEU A 4 5.95 13.88 -49.24
CA LEU A 4 5.08 13.46 -48.14
C LEU A 4 5.93 12.88 -47.00
N TYR A 5 6.34 13.70 -46.05
CA TYR A 5 6.88 13.22 -44.78
C TYR A 5 5.74 12.86 -43.83
N ALA A 6 5.49 11.56 -43.66
CA ALA A 6 4.61 11.06 -42.61
C ALA A 6 5.38 11.02 -41.27
N PRO A 7 4.84 11.57 -40.17
CA PRO A 7 5.47 11.48 -38.86
C PRO A 7 5.46 10.03 -38.39
N THR A 8 6.63 9.40 -38.35
CA THR A 8 6.80 8.10 -37.71
C THR A 8 6.78 8.28 -36.19
N SER A 9 5.77 7.70 -35.54
CA SER A 9 5.64 7.69 -34.09
C SER A 9 6.87 7.01 -33.46
N ILE A 10 7.69 7.80 -32.75
CA ILE A 10 8.84 7.33 -31.98
C ILE A 10 8.31 6.74 -30.67
N SER A 11 7.88 5.47 -30.70
CA SER A 11 7.66 4.69 -29.48
C SER A 11 8.88 3.83 -29.21
N ALA A 12 9.50 4.03 -28.04
CA ALA A 12 10.57 3.17 -27.53
C ALA A 12 10.05 1.80 -27.05
N PHE A 13 8.74 1.65 -26.90
CA PHE A 13 8.12 0.40 -26.47
C PHE A 13 7.45 -0.29 -27.66
N ARG A 14 7.84 -1.55 -27.87
CA ARG A 14 7.20 -2.46 -28.83
C ARG A 14 6.48 -3.53 -28.02
N PHE A 15 5.26 -3.87 -28.43
CA PHE A 15 4.61 -5.05 -27.89
C PHE A 15 5.47 -6.28 -28.22
N ALA A 16 5.72 -7.10 -27.21
CA ALA A 16 6.38 -8.37 -27.42
C ALA A 16 5.44 -9.29 -28.23
N PRO A 17 5.96 -10.05 -29.21
CA PRO A 17 5.13 -10.98 -29.98
C PRO A 17 4.57 -12.07 -29.05
N VAL A 18 3.36 -12.56 -29.33
CA VAL A 18 2.67 -13.58 -28.52
C VAL A 18 3.49 -14.86 -28.36
N SER A 19 4.37 -15.16 -29.31
CA SER A 19 5.30 -16.29 -29.25
C SER A 19 6.45 -16.12 -28.26
N SER A 20 6.63 -14.94 -27.66
CA SER A 20 7.77 -14.64 -26.77
C SER A 20 7.46 -14.88 -25.29
N TYR A 21 6.23 -15.24 -24.94
CA TYR A 21 5.88 -15.62 -23.59
C TYR A 21 5.19 -16.99 -23.59
N GLU A 22 5.51 -17.79 -22.58
CA GLU A 22 4.86 -19.06 -22.30
C GLU A 22 4.08 -18.90 -21.00
N VAL A 23 2.78 -19.24 -21.05
CA VAL A 23 1.94 -19.25 -19.85
C VAL A 23 2.10 -20.60 -19.19
N THR A 24 2.91 -20.66 -18.14
CA THR A 24 3.01 -21.87 -17.32
C THR A 24 1.84 -21.88 -16.35
N ASP A 25 0.95 -22.86 -16.48
CA ASP A 25 -0.05 -23.15 -15.46
C ASP A 25 0.68 -23.66 -14.22
N TRP A 26 0.67 -22.88 -13.15
CA TRP A 26 1.15 -23.33 -11.86
C TRP A 26 0.17 -24.37 -11.33
N VAL A 27 0.53 -25.65 -11.45
CA VAL A 27 -0.18 -26.74 -10.80
C VAL A 27 0.02 -26.58 -9.29
N CYS A 28 -1.01 -26.09 -8.61
CA CYS A 28 -1.07 -26.15 -7.16
C CYS A 28 -1.36 -27.59 -6.79
N ASP A 29 -0.33 -28.35 -6.38
CA ASP A 29 -0.49 -29.67 -5.81
C ASP A 29 -1.32 -29.55 -4.52
N ASN A 30 -2.63 -29.72 -4.64
CA ASN A 30 -3.55 -29.96 -3.53
C ASN A 30 -3.39 -31.40 -3.02
N SER A 31 -2.16 -31.88 -2.83
CA SER A 31 -1.88 -33.24 -2.37
C SER A 31 -1.57 -33.25 -0.88
N ALA A 32 -2.63 -33.28 -0.06
CA ALA A 32 -2.63 -34.00 1.22
C ALA A 32 -4.05 -34.02 1.82
N LEU A 33 -4.98 -34.68 1.14
CA LEU A 33 -6.15 -35.25 1.82
C LEU A 33 -5.68 -36.56 2.46
N VAL A 34 -5.08 -36.46 3.65
CA VAL A 34 -4.74 -37.64 4.46
C VAL A 34 -5.88 -37.86 5.44
N GLU A 35 -6.79 -38.75 5.06
CA GLU A 35 -7.80 -39.32 5.93
C GLU A 35 -7.10 -40.37 6.82
N SER A 36 -6.52 -39.94 7.95
CA SER A 36 -5.96 -40.87 8.94
C SER A 36 -6.98 -41.14 10.03
N SER A 37 -7.74 -42.22 9.89
CA SER A 37 -8.46 -42.86 10.99
C SER A 37 -7.44 -43.57 11.89
N VAL A 38 -6.85 -42.84 12.83
CA VAL A 38 -5.98 -43.45 13.85
C VAL A 38 -6.48 -43.08 15.24
N SER A 39 -6.77 -44.14 15.97
CA SER A 39 -7.33 -44.22 17.32
C SER A 39 -6.70 -43.27 18.33
N ARG A 40 -7.57 -42.71 19.18
CA ARG A 40 -7.25 -41.89 20.35
C ARG A 40 -6.23 -42.61 21.24
N SER A 41 -4.98 -42.19 21.14
CA SER A 41 -3.99 -42.39 22.18
C SER A 41 -3.74 -41.04 22.83
N SER A 42 -4.10 -40.93 24.10
CA SER A 42 -3.99 -39.73 24.91
C SER A 42 -2.52 -39.42 25.23
N LEU A 43 -1.80 -38.90 24.25
CA LEU A 43 -0.60 -38.13 24.47
C LEU A 43 -1.05 -36.71 24.83
N SER A 44 -0.77 -36.29 26.07
CA SER A 44 -0.99 -34.94 26.56
C SER A 44 -0.34 -33.95 25.59
N ARG A 45 -1.17 -33.30 24.77
CA ARG A 45 -0.80 -32.26 23.82
C ARG A 45 -0.03 -31.19 24.58
N LEU A 46 1.28 -31.17 24.43
CA LEU A 46 2.08 -29.98 24.75
C LEU A 46 1.59 -28.91 23.79
N GLU A 47 0.73 -28.04 24.30
CA GLU A 47 0.23 -26.85 23.63
C GLU A 47 1.43 -26.00 23.19
N MET A 48 1.90 -26.21 21.96
CA MET A 48 2.79 -25.28 21.28
C MET A 48 1.97 -24.01 21.01
N THR A 49 1.86 -23.16 22.03
CA THR A 49 1.31 -21.82 21.89
C THR A 49 2.20 -21.07 20.92
N LYS A 50 1.63 -20.67 19.77
CA LYS A 50 2.32 -19.81 18.80
C LYS A 50 2.85 -18.60 19.58
N PRO A 51 4.15 -18.23 19.44
CA PRO A 51 4.68 -17.07 20.13
C PRO A 51 3.85 -15.85 19.73
N THR A 52 3.03 -15.36 20.66
CA THR A 52 2.23 -14.17 20.46
C THR A 52 3.18 -13.00 20.57
N VAL A 53 3.57 -12.45 19.42
CA VAL A 53 4.34 -11.21 19.36
C VAL A 53 3.49 -10.14 20.02
N SER A 54 3.92 -9.68 21.19
CA SER A 54 3.28 -8.57 21.88
C SER A 54 3.28 -7.36 20.94
N LYS A 55 2.09 -6.89 20.56
CA LYS A 55 1.94 -5.70 19.71
C LYS A 55 2.46 -4.51 20.50
N LEU A 56 3.72 -4.14 20.28
CA LEU A 56 4.31 -2.95 20.89
C LEU A 56 3.44 -1.75 20.49
N GLN A 57 2.72 -1.19 21.45
CA GLN A 57 1.84 -0.05 21.20
C GLN A 57 2.71 1.16 20.86
N ARG A 58 2.81 1.48 19.56
CA ARG A 58 3.48 2.70 19.12
C ARG A 58 2.71 3.89 19.67
N ALA A 59 3.40 4.77 20.39
CA ALA A 59 2.85 6.02 20.86
C ALA A 59 2.22 6.79 19.68
N LYS A 60 0.91 7.05 19.78
CA LYS A 60 0.17 7.79 18.76
C LYS A 60 0.57 9.25 18.84
N LYS A 61 1.06 9.81 17.73
CA LYS A 61 1.32 11.26 17.64
C LYS A 61 -0.02 11.99 17.79
N GLN A 62 -0.09 12.88 18.78
CA GLN A 62 -1.18 13.84 18.89
C GLN A 62 -0.82 15.08 18.08
N TRP A 63 -1.73 15.49 17.20
CA TRP A 63 -1.58 16.67 16.33
C TRP A 63 -2.36 17.82 16.92
N LYS A 64 -1.73 18.99 17.01
CA LYS A 64 -2.42 20.23 17.42
C LYS A 64 -3.38 20.69 16.33
N ASP A 65 -4.41 21.43 16.69
CA ASP A 65 -5.39 21.90 15.71
C ASP A 65 -4.76 22.87 14.70
N SER A 66 -3.79 23.69 15.12
CA SER A 66 -3.00 24.54 14.22
C SER A 66 -2.27 23.73 13.14
N GLU A 67 -1.66 22.60 13.50
CA GLU A 67 -0.96 21.71 12.56
C GLU A 67 -1.93 21.09 11.56
N ARG A 68 -3.14 20.71 12.02
CA ARG A 68 -4.20 20.15 11.17
C ARG A 68 -4.68 21.19 10.15
N ILE A 69 -4.91 22.42 10.59
CA ILE A 69 -5.37 23.53 9.73
C ILE A 69 -4.35 23.79 8.62
N VAL A 70 -3.06 23.92 8.97
CA VAL A 70 -1.99 24.15 7.98
C VAL A 70 -1.92 22.99 6.98
N ALA A 71 -2.01 21.76 7.45
CA ALA A 71 -1.98 20.59 6.59
C ALA A 71 -3.17 20.55 5.61
N VAL A 72 -4.38 20.87 6.09
CA VAL A 72 -5.60 20.93 5.26
C VAL A 72 -5.52 22.04 4.22
N LEU A 73 -5.04 23.24 4.60
CA LEU A 73 -4.86 24.35 3.66
C LEU A 73 -3.88 23.98 2.54
N LYS A 74 -2.74 23.37 2.88
CA LYS A 74 -1.79 22.89 1.88
C LYS A 74 -2.35 21.79 1.00
N ALA A 75 -3.19 20.91 1.55
CA ALA A 75 -3.85 19.87 0.78
C ALA A 75 -4.88 20.43 -0.22
N ARG A 76 -5.57 21.53 0.11
CA ARG A 76 -6.48 22.23 -0.80
C ARG A 76 -5.73 22.96 -1.92
N GLU A 77 -4.55 23.50 -1.64
CA GLU A 77 -3.74 24.23 -2.61
C GLU A 77 -3.07 23.30 -3.64
N MET A 78 -2.48 22.19 -3.20
CA MET A 78 -1.59 21.37 -4.04
C MET A 78 -2.13 19.96 -4.34
N GLY A 79 -3.21 19.57 -3.68
CA GLY A 79 -3.75 18.21 -3.69
C GLY A 79 -3.11 17.29 -2.62
N LEU A 80 -3.87 16.26 -2.23
CA LEU A 80 -3.56 15.37 -1.09
C LEU A 80 -2.14 14.78 -1.13
N THR A 81 -1.77 14.15 -2.26
CA THR A 81 -0.51 13.40 -2.38
C THR A 81 0.69 14.34 -2.34
N LYS A 82 0.64 15.43 -3.12
CA LYS A 82 1.71 16.44 -3.15
C LYS A 82 1.86 17.15 -1.81
N ALA A 83 0.75 17.50 -1.16
CA ALA A 83 0.78 18.12 0.16
C ALA A 83 1.38 17.20 1.23
N THR A 84 1.06 15.90 1.20
CA THR A 84 1.65 14.95 2.17
C THR A 84 3.17 14.87 2.02
N HIS A 85 3.68 14.81 0.79
CA HIS A 85 5.12 14.81 0.53
C HIS A 85 5.78 16.12 0.98
N PHE A 86 5.21 17.24 0.55
CA PHE A 86 5.71 18.57 0.87
C PHE A 86 5.79 18.81 2.39
N LEU A 87 4.75 18.45 3.15
CA LEU A 87 4.74 18.62 4.60
C LEU A 87 5.80 17.76 5.29
N LYS A 88 6.03 16.53 4.82
CA LYS A 88 7.08 15.67 5.36
C LYS A 88 8.47 16.19 5.09
N GLU A 89 8.68 16.74 3.90
CA GLU A 89 9.99 17.21 3.44
C GLU A 89 10.38 18.53 4.07
N ASN A 90 9.45 19.49 4.14
CA ASN A 90 9.70 20.83 4.67
C ASN A 90 9.59 20.90 6.19
N TYR A 91 8.76 20.04 6.80
CA TYR A 91 8.48 20.07 8.24
C TYR A 91 8.54 18.66 8.88
N PRO A 92 9.66 17.94 8.75
CA PRO A 92 9.78 16.54 9.20
C PRO A 92 9.60 16.39 10.71
N ALA A 93 10.00 17.38 11.50
CA ALA A 93 9.86 17.36 12.97
C ALA A 93 8.39 17.23 13.40
N VAL A 94 7.48 17.82 12.63
CA VAL A 94 6.04 17.81 12.91
C VAL A 94 5.39 16.68 12.12
N PHE A 95 5.59 16.64 10.79
CA PHE A 95 4.80 15.84 9.87
C PHE A 95 5.42 14.51 9.43
N SER A 96 6.56 14.07 9.98
CA SER A 96 7.21 12.80 9.61
C SER A 96 6.26 11.59 9.65
N LYS A 97 5.39 11.53 10.67
CA LYS A 97 4.41 10.45 10.86
C LYS A 97 3.05 10.69 10.17
N LEU A 98 2.90 11.77 9.41
CA LEU A 98 1.66 12.06 8.69
C LEU A 98 1.46 11.04 7.57
N SER A 99 0.31 10.39 7.48
CA SER A 99 -0.04 9.57 6.31
C SER A 99 -1.04 10.31 5.43
N ALA A 100 -1.10 9.93 4.14
CA ALA A 100 -2.11 10.46 3.22
C ALA A 100 -3.53 10.16 3.71
N SER A 101 -3.77 9.00 4.34
CA SER A 101 -5.06 8.64 4.92
C SER A 101 -5.45 9.54 6.10
N THR A 102 -4.51 9.93 6.96
CA THR A 102 -4.76 10.89 8.04
C THR A 102 -5.13 12.26 7.48
N LEU A 103 -4.40 12.74 6.47
CA LEU A 103 -4.70 14.02 5.84
C LEU A 103 -6.05 14.01 5.10
N GLN A 104 -6.38 12.90 4.46
CA GLN A 104 -7.68 12.70 3.82
C GLN A 104 -8.83 12.70 4.84
N TYR A 105 -8.63 12.07 6.00
CA TYR A 105 -9.60 12.10 7.08
C TYR A 105 -9.85 13.53 7.56
N TRP A 106 -8.81 14.34 7.76
CA TRP A 106 -8.97 15.75 8.15
C TRP A 106 -9.71 16.58 7.10
N LEU A 107 -9.42 16.39 5.81
CA LEU A 107 -10.17 17.04 4.74
C LEU A 107 -11.66 16.69 4.77
N LYS A 108 -11.99 15.41 4.99
CA LYS A 108 -13.39 14.97 5.12
C LYS A 108 -14.09 15.59 6.32
N MET A 109 -13.40 15.73 7.45
CA MET A 109 -13.96 16.37 8.65
C MET A 109 -14.14 17.88 8.45
N ALA A 110 -13.18 18.55 7.78
CA ALA A 110 -13.23 19.99 7.53
C ALA A 110 -14.34 20.41 6.56
N ASN A 111 -14.84 19.50 5.71
CA ASN A 111 -15.94 19.78 4.78
C ASN A 111 -17.34 19.48 5.38
N LYS A 112 -17.40 18.93 6.59
CA LYS A 112 -18.67 18.66 7.30
C LYS A 112 -19.09 19.79 8.23
N ILE A 113 -18.28 20.85 8.30
CA ILE A 113 -18.53 22.10 9.01
C ILE A 113 -18.92 23.12 7.96
#